data_AF-A0A164M4V2-F1
#
_entry.id   AF-A0A164M4V2-F1
#
_cell.length_a   1.000
_cell.length_b   1.000
_cell.length_c   1.000
_cell.angle_alpha   90.00
_cell.angle_beta   90.00
_cell.angle_gamma   90.00
#
_symmetry.space_group_name_H-M   'P 1'
#
loop_
_entity.id
_entity.type
_entity.pdbx_description
1 polymer ?
#
loop_
_entity_poly.entity_id
_entity_poly.type
_entity_poly.pdbx_seq_one_letter_code
_entity_poly.pdbx_strand_id
1 'polypeptide(L)'
;VPITPIMAQWQSKSDTLLTRTQLPLITAWAITIHKSQGLTLVRVVIDLGENDFALGLSFVAISRCKSLAGIAFRSSFGLARLQKTTQSVSMEDLERDEVRR
;
A
#
# COMPACT_ATOMS: atom_id res chain seq x y z
N VAL A 1 -30.26 6.61 6.34
CA VAL A 1 -29.41 7.69 6.86
C VAL A 1 -28.60 8.26 5.71
N PRO A 2 -28.62 9.58 5.44
CA PRO A 2 -27.82 10.16 4.36
C PRO A 2 -26.33 10.15 4.72
N ILE A 3 -25.45 9.91 3.75
CA ILE A 3 -24.01 10.07 3.89
C ILE A 3 -23.70 11.55 3.73
N THR A 4 -23.21 12.21 4.78
CA THR A 4 -22.96 13.66 4.78
C THR A 4 -21.49 13.98 4.48
N PRO A 5 -21.21 15.12 3.82
CA PRO A 5 -19.83 15.57 3.63
C PRO A 5 -19.14 15.91 4.96
N ILE A 6 -17.86 15.58 5.05
CA ILE A 6 -16.99 15.90 6.20
C ILE A 6 -15.96 16.94 5.75
N MET A 7 -15.71 17.96 6.59
CA MET A 7 -14.65 18.94 6.39
C MET A 7 -13.44 18.58 7.26
N ALA A 8 -12.29 18.34 6.62
CA ALA A 8 -10.99 18.26 7.29
C ALA A 8 -10.27 19.60 7.20
N GLN A 9 -9.49 19.95 8.23
CA GLN A 9 -8.71 21.19 8.29
C GLN A 9 -7.27 20.89 8.74
N TRP A 10 -6.30 21.59 8.17
CA TRP A 10 -4.89 21.48 8.55
C TRP A 10 -4.16 22.81 8.31
N GLN A 11 -3.07 23.03 9.05
CA GLN A 11 -2.28 24.25 8.97
C GLN A 11 -1.09 24.04 8.02
N SER A 12 -0.90 24.97 7.08
CA SER A 12 0.26 25.00 6.19
C SER A 12 1.51 25.45 6.94
N LYS A 13 2.69 25.13 6.41
CA LYS A 13 3.99 25.68 6.88
C LYS A 13 4.04 27.22 6.80
N SER A 14 3.23 27.81 5.95
CA SER A 14 3.06 29.27 5.79
C SER A 14 2.00 29.88 6.73
N ASP A 15 1.62 29.16 7.79
CA ASP A 15 0.58 29.56 8.76
C ASP A 15 -0.81 29.80 8.14
N THR A 16 -1.05 29.25 6.95
CA THR A 16 -2.32 29.35 6.23
C THR A 16 -3.23 28.17 6.58
N LEU A 17 -4.47 28.42 6.97
CA LEU A 17 -5.46 27.36 7.23
C LEU A 17 -5.96 26.77 5.90
N LEU A 18 -5.81 25.46 5.73
CA LEU A 18 -6.28 24.70 4.58
C LEU A 18 -7.46 23.82 4.98
N THR A 19 -8.46 23.71 4.11
CA THR A 19 -9.67 22.92 4.37
C THR A 19 -10.06 22.06 3.17
N ARG A 20 -10.66 20.90 3.40
CA ARG A 20 -11.23 20.01 2.36
C ARG A 20 -12.54 19.42 2.83
N THR A 21 -13.59 19.64 2.04
CA THR A 21 -14.91 19.03 2.22
C THR A 21 -15.11 17.90 1.23
N GLN A 22 -15.43 16.69 1.71
CA GLN A 22 -15.65 15.52 0.86
C GLN A 22 -16.63 14.53 1.49
N LEU A 23 -17.31 13.72 0.67
CA LEU A 23 -18.00 12.53 1.18
C LEU A 23 -16.96 11.51 1.66
N PRO A 24 -17.15 10.84 2.81
CA PRO A 24 -16.20 9.86 3.34
C PRO A 24 -16.24 8.53 2.58
N LEU A 25 -16.03 8.57 1.26
CA LEU A 25 -16.10 7.43 0.35
C LEU A 25 -14.82 7.35 -0.48
N ILE A 26 -14.34 6.12 -0.67
CA ILE A 26 -13.20 5.81 -1.54
C ILE A 26 -13.55 4.61 -2.42
N THR A 27 -12.96 4.54 -3.62
CA THR A 27 -13.06 3.34 -4.46
C THR A 27 -12.31 2.19 -3.79
N ALA A 28 -13.00 1.07 -3.54
CA ALA A 28 -12.42 -0.05 -2.78
C ALA A 28 -12.11 -1.30 -3.63
N TRP A 29 -12.39 -1.27 -4.95
CA TRP A 29 -12.11 -2.41 -5.83
C TRP A 29 -10.61 -2.61 -6.07
N ALA A 30 -9.89 -1.50 -6.23
CA ALA A 30 -8.44 -1.49 -6.34
C ALA A 30 -7.89 -0.60 -5.21
N ILE A 31 -6.92 -1.14 -4.49
CA ILE A 31 -6.21 -0.44 -3.43
C ILE A 31 -4.71 -0.67 -3.62
N THR A 32 -3.91 0.29 -3.19
CA THR A 32 -2.46 0.10 -3.21
C THR A 32 -2.05 -0.97 -2.20
N ILE A 33 -0.91 -1.63 -2.44
CA ILE A 33 -0.37 -2.66 -1.54
C ILE A 33 -0.23 -2.10 -0.11
N HIS A 34 0.26 -0.87 0.04
CA HIS A 34 0.32 -0.19 1.34
C HIS A 34 -1.04 -0.05 2.02
N LYS A 35 -2.09 0.38 1.28
CA LYS A 35 -3.44 0.51 1.84
C LYS A 35 -4.09 -0.84 2.15
N SER A 36 -3.55 -1.94 1.61
CA SER A 36 -3.99 -3.30 1.94
C SER A 36 -3.36 -3.86 3.23
N GLN A 37 -2.36 -3.20 3.80
CA GLN A 37 -1.70 -3.66 5.03
C GLN A 37 -2.73 -3.88 6.16
N GLY A 38 -2.68 -5.05 6.78
CA GLY A 38 -3.63 -5.46 7.82
C GLY A 38 -4.94 -6.09 7.29
N LEU A 39 -5.24 -5.97 5.99
CA LEU A 39 -6.43 -6.60 5.41
C LEU A 39 -6.20 -8.10 5.16
N THR A 40 -7.27 -8.89 5.29
CA THR A 40 -7.33 -10.28 4.83
C THR A 40 -8.34 -10.37 3.69
N LEU A 41 -7.89 -10.82 2.51
CA LEU A 41 -8.67 -10.86 1.28
C LEU A 41 -8.81 -12.32 0.79
N VAL A 42 -9.99 -12.66 0.27
CA VAL A 42 -10.29 -14.03 -0.18
C VAL A 42 -9.73 -14.31 -1.58
N ARG A 43 -9.87 -13.34 -2.49
CA ARG A 43 -9.33 -13.40 -3.85
C ARG A 43 -8.71 -12.06 -4.21
N VAL A 44 -7.53 -12.09 -4.81
CA VAL A 44 -6.77 -10.90 -5.18
C VAL A 44 -6.12 -11.08 -6.54
N VAL A 45 -6.16 -10.02 -7.34
CA VAL A 45 -5.30 -9.87 -8.51
C VAL A 45 -4.22 -8.87 -8.12
N ILE A 46 -2.97 -9.31 -8.13
CA ILE A 46 -1.82 -8.53 -7.70
C ILE A 46 -1.08 -8.03 -8.94
N ASP A 47 -0.86 -6.72 -8.99
CA ASP A 47 0.06 -6.09 -9.92
C ASP A 47 1.25 -5.56 -9.14
N LEU A 48 2.42 -6.18 -9.33
CA LEU A 48 3.66 -5.82 -8.66
C LEU A 48 4.48 -4.78 -9.44
N GLY A 49 4.03 -4.37 -10.63
CA GLY A 49 4.80 -3.52 -11.54
C GLY A 49 6.17 -4.10 -11.89
N GLU A 50 7.04 -3.25 -12.46
CA GLU A 50 8.40 -3.63 -12.85
C GLU A 50 9.32 -3.79 -11.64
N ASN A 51 9.23 -2.89 -10.65
CA ASN A 51 10.13 -2.82 -9.50
C ASN A 51 9.36 -2.62 -8.19
N ASP A 52 9.88 -3.19 -7.10
CA ASP A 52 9.41 -2.87 -5.74
C ASP A 52 9.98 -1.51 -5.31
N PHE A 53 9.12 -0.52 -5.09
CA PHE A 53 9.55 0.81 -4.62
C PHE A 53 9.99 0.82 -3.15
N ALA A 54 9.58 -0.19 -2.39
CA ALA A 54 9.86 -0.37 -0.97
C ALA A 54 10.10 -1.86 -0.67
N LEU A 55 10.99 -2.13 0.28
CA LEU A 55 11.33 -3.50 0.67
C LEU A 55 10.11 -4.23 1.24
N GLY A 56 9.90 -5.47 0.79
CA GLY A 56 8.83 -6.33 1.31
C GLY A 56 7.43 -6.05 0.74
N LEU A 57 7.27 -5.16 -0.24
CA LEU A 57 5.98 -4.91 -0.90
C LEU A 57 5.38 -6.17 -1.52
N SER A 58 6.19 -6.93 -2.27
CA SER A 58 5.77 -8.21 -2.85
C SER A 58 5.25 -9.18 -1.78
N PHE A 59 5.94 -9.25 -0.63
CA PHE A 59 5.49 -10.07 0.51
C PHE A 59 4.19 -9.56 1.12
N VAL A 60 4.05 -8.25 1.34
CA VAL A 60 2.82 -7.65 1.87
C VAL A 60 1.64 -7.97 0.97
N ALA A 61 1.78 -7.82 -0.35
CA ALA A 61 0.72 -8.11 -1.32
C ALA A 61 0.29 -9.59 -1.27
N ILE A 62 1.25 -10.51 -1.31
CA ILE A 62 0.98 -11.96 -1.30
C ILE A 62 0.35 -12.39 0.03
N SER A 63 0.84 -11.85 1.15
CA SER A 63 0.33 -12.19 2.50
C SER A 63 -1.10 -11.71 2.77
N ARG A 64 -1.72 -10.90 1.87
CA ARG A 64 -3.12 -10.49 2.01
C ARG A 64 -4.09 -11.64 1.74
N CYS A 65 -3.68 -12.65 0.99
CA CYS A 65 -4.52 -13.80 0.68
C CYS A 65 -4.09 -15.05 1.47
N LYS A 66 -5.07 -15.81 1.97
CA LYS A 66 -4.83 -17.01 2.79
C LYS A 66 -4.54 -18.27 1.97
N SER A 67 -4.88 -18.28 0.69
CA SER A 67 -4.75 -19.46 -0.18
C SER A 67 -4.13 -19.05 -1.50
N LEU A 68 -3.18 -19.86 -1.99
CA LEU A 68 -2.53 -19.64 -3.28
C LEU A 68 -3.55 -19.69 -4.44
N ALA A 69 -4.62 -20.48 -4.30
CA ALA A 69 -5.71 -20.54 -5.28
C ALA A 69 -6.53 -19.23 -5.37
N GLY A 70 -6.42 -18.35 -4.36
CA GLY A 70 -7.04 -17.03 -4.34
C GLY A 70 -6.15 -15.93 -4.93
N ILE A 71 -4.95 -16.25 -5.42
CA ILE A 71 -3.99 -15.27 -5.91
C ILE A 71 -3.84 -15.41 -7.42
N ALA A 72 -3.94 -14.28 -8.12
CA ALA A 72 -3.52 -14.15 -9.51
C ALA A 72 -2.54 -12.99 -9.63
N PHE A 73 -1.52 -13.14 -10.47
CA PHE A 73 -0.61 -12.05 -10.82
C PHE A 73 -0.96 -11.52 -12.20
N ARG A 74 -1.06 -10.20 -12.33
CA ARG A 74 -1.34 -9.56 -13.62
C ARG A 74 -0.14 -9.61 -14.57
N SER A 75 1.07 -9.52 -14.01
CA SER A 75 2.32 -9.43 -14.75
C SER A 75 3.30 -10.50 -14.25
N SER A 76 4.10 -11.08 -15.14
CA SER A 76 5.19 -11.99 -14.76
C SER A 76 6.29 -11.22 -14.03
N PHE A 77 6.91 -11.84 -13.04
CA PHE A 77 8.04 -11.26 -12.32
C PHE A 77 9.10 -12.32 -12.03
N GLY A 78 10.36 -11.89 -11.92
CA GLY A 78 11.47 -12.81 -11.64
C GLY A 78 11.46 -13.30 -10.19
N LEU A 79 11.78 -14.58 -9.99
CA LEU A 79 11.86 -15.20 -8.67
C LEU A 79 12.87 -14.52 -7.73
N ALA A 80 13.89 -13.86 -8.30
CA ALA A 80 14.85 -13.04 -7.56
C ALA A 80 14.19 -11.98 -6.66
N ARG A 81 12.99 -11.48 -7.01
CA ARG A 81 12.23 -10.53 -6.18
C ARG A 81 11.70 -11.12 -4.88
N LEU A 82 11.56 -12.45 -4.81
CA LEU A 82 11.07 -13.15 -3.62
C LEU A 82 12.21 -13.75 -2.77
N GLN A 83 13.44 -13.72 -3.28
CA GLN A 83 14.58 -14.25 -2.54
C GLN A 83 14.90 -13.33 -1.37
N LYS A 84 15.15 -13.94 -0.20
CA LYS A 84 15.53 -13.21 1.00
C LYS A 84 16.79 -12.40 0.71
N THR A 85 16.75 -11.10 0.97
CA THR A 85 17.96 -10.31 1.13
C THR A 85 18.71 -10.85 2.35
N THR A 86 19.89 -11.44 2.13
CA THR A 86 20.75 -12.02 3.18
C THR A 86 21.23 -10.98 4.20
N GLN A 87 21.18 -9.69 3.84
CA GLN A 87 21.43 -8.61 4.79
C GLN A 87 20.15 -8.32 5.59
N SER A 88 20.25 -8.47 6.91
CA SER A 88 19.36 -7.81 7.86
C SER A 88 19.12 -6.38 7.38
N VAL A 89 17.86 -6.01 7.18
CA VAL A 89 17.47 -4.66 6.72
C VAL A 89 18.25 -3.63 7.54
N SER A 90 19.11 -2.87 6.87
CA SER A 90 19.87 -1.80 7.50
C SER A 90 18.88 -0.79 8.07
N MET A 91 19.17 -0.21 9.24
CA MET A 91 18.39 0.90 9.80
C MET A 91 18.19 2.01 8.73
N GLU A 92 19.21 2.22 7.89
CA GLU A 92 19.19 3.19 6.78
C GLU A 92 18.12 2.90 5.72
N ASP A 93 17.83 1.64 5.43
CA ASP A 93 16.85 1.29 4.40
C ASP A 93 15.42 1.52 4.91
N LEU A 94 15.18 1.32 6.22
CA LEU A 94 13.92 1.68 6.88
C LEU A 94 13.75 3.20 6.94
N GLU A 95 14.82 3.93 7.28
CA GLU A 95 14.82 5.40 7.29
C GLU A 95 14.56 5.98 5.89
N ARG A 96 15.17 5.41 4.83
CA ARG A 96 14.87 5.79 3.43
C ARG A 96 13.42 5.53 3.05
N ASP A 97 12.83 4.44 3.54
CA ASP A 97 11.43 4.10 3.28
C ASP A 97 10.47 5.03 4.05
N GLU A 98 10.85 5.46 5.27
CA GLU A 98 10.12 6.49 6.03
C GLU A 98 10.21 7.86 5.37
N VAL A 99 11.37 8.26 4.86
CA VAL A 99 11.55 9.56 4.17
C VAL A 99 10.75 9.64 2.87
N ARG A 100 10.44 8.50 2.24
CA ARG A 100 9.59 8.43 1.04
C ARG A 100 8.08 8.50 1.34
N ARG A 101 7.66 8.34 2.61
CA ARG A 101 6.25 8.44 3.05
C ARG A 101 5.84 9.87 3.32
#